data_AF-K2D5D4-F1
#
_entry.id   AF-K2D5D4-F1
#
_cell.length_a   1.000
_cell.length_b   1.000
_cell.length_c   1.000
_cell.angle_alpha   90.00
_cell.angle_beta   90.00
_cell.angle_gamma   90.00
#
_symmetry.space_group_name_H-M   'P 1'
#
loop_
_entity.id
_entity.type
_entity.pdbx_description
1 polymer ?
#
loop_
_entity_poly.entity_id
_entity_poly.type
_entity_poly.pdbx_seq_one_letter_code
_entity_poly.pdbx_strand_id
1 'polypeptide(L)'
;MKALFPTTNVVHVTDENPQEPHEHPDFWAIWKNTILRAMPEGVDYVFASEEYGWELARILNARYIPVNHSRDLVPVSATKIRKNPMKYWDFIPPPVRPYFVKRVCILGPESTGKSTLTRKLAEHFNTVFVSEYARDLLDFKNGQCDYEDIPLIAKGHFASEEALVPHANRVIFCDTDALTTTIWSKALFKRCPEEVESLAKRKNYDLYLLMDIDVPWVNDNQRFLGNPEQRQWFMELCRTALEKHQKTYTLISGNWDERFQKAVRAVSSLLTV
;
A
#
# COMPACT_ATOMS: atom_id res chain seq x y z
N MET A 1 1.54 -17.56 -0.80
CA MET A 1 1.11 -18.91 -1.23
C MET A 1 0.38 -19.69 -0.14
N LYS A 2 0.89 -19.77 1.11
CA LYS A 2 0.21 -20.48 2.21
C LYS A 2 -1.25 -20.06 2.43
N ALA A 3 -1.58 -18.78 2.28
CA ALA A 3 -2.95 -18.28 2.35
C ALA A 3 -3.90 -18.85 1.26
N LEU A 4 -3.37 -19.23 0.08
CA LEU A 4 -4.16 -19.87 -0.99
C LEU A 4 -4.32 -21.39 -0.76
N PHE A 5 -3.32 -22.00 -0.10
CA PHE A 5 -3.24 -23.44 0.12
C PHE A 5 -2.95 -23.75 1.61
N PRO A 6 -3.91 -23.50 2.51
CA PRO A 6 -3.67 -23.53 3.95
C PRO A 6 -3.30 -24.94 4.45
N THR A 7 -3.85 -25.98 3.81
CA THR A 7 -3.61 -27.40 4.16
C THR A 7 -2.32 -27.96 3.55
N THR A 8 -1.69 -27.25 2.62
CA THR A 8 -0.47 -27.70 1.93
C THR A 8 0.77 -27.20 2.66
N ASN A 9 1.78 -28.06 2.84
CA ASN A 9 3.12 -27.60 3.21
C ASN A 9 3.77 -26.92 2.00
N VAL A 10 3.94 -25.60 2.04
CA VAL A 10 4.53 -24.84 0.95
C VAL A 10 5.96 -24.48 1.32
N VAL A 11 6.92 -25.07 0.62
CA VAL A 11 8.34 -24.77 0.77
C VAL A 11 8.72 -23.75 -0.30
N HIS A 12 9.14 -22.56 0.13
CA HIS A 12 9.66 -21.53 -0.77
C HIS A 12 11.19 -21.60 -0.78
N VAL A 13 11.76 -21.89 -1.94
CA VAL A 13 13.21 -21.88 -2.15
C VAL A 13 13.62 -20.46 -2.53
N THR A 14 14.56 -19.87 -1.78
CA THR A 14 15.06 -18.50 -1.99
C THR A 14 16.44 -18.46 -2.66
N ASP A 15 16.94 -19.59 -3.15
CA ASP A 15 18.21 -19.67 -3.88
C ASP A 15 18.14 -18.86 -5.18
N GLU A 16 19.19 -18.11 -5.48
CA GLU A 16 19.36 -17.43 -6.78
C GLU A 16 19.95 -18.41 -7.80
N ASN A 17 19.12 -19.35 -8.26
CA ASN A 17 19.50 -20.33 -9.26
C ASN A 17 19.40 -19.77 -10.69
N PRO A 18 20.20 -20.30 -11.64
CA PRO A 18 20.01 -20.01 -13.07
C PRO A 18 18.58 -20.41 -13.48
N GLN A 19 17.94 -19.57 -14.29
CA GLN A 19 16.56 -19.69 -14.75
C GLN A 19 16.43 -20.55 -16.00
N GLU A 20 17.46 -20.59 -16.84
CA GLU A 20 17.49 -21.38 -18.08
C GLU A 20 18.73 -22.30 -18.18
N PRO A 21 18.62 -23.49 -18.80
CA PRO A 21 19.74 -24.45 -18.88
C PRO A 21 21.03 -23.91 -19.51
N HIS A 22 20.92 -22.92 -20.40
CA HIS A 22 22.08 -22.33 -21.08
C HIS A 22 22.81 -21.29 -20.24
N GLU A 23 22.25 -20.84 -19.11
CA GLU A 23 22.86 -19.82 -18.25
C GLU A 23 24.01 -20.36 -17.40
N HIS A 24 24.05 -21.68 -17.15
CA HIS A 24 25.10 -22.28 -16.32
C HIS A 24 25.37 -23.75 -16.69
N PRO A 25 26.63 -24.20 -16.84
CA PRO A 25 26.95 -25.59 -17.18
C PRO A 25 26.41 -26.61 -16.16
N ASP A 26 26.42 -26.25 -14.88
CA ASP A 26 25.91 -27.10 -13.79
C ASP A 26 24.41 -26.88 -13.47
N PHE A 27 23.64 -26.25 -14.37
CA PHE A 27 22.21 -25.91 -14.15
C PHE A 27 21.41 -27.05 -13.48
N TRP A 28 21.55 -28.26 -14.04
CA TRP A 28 20.85 -29.45 -13.58
C TRP A 28 21.26 -29.92 -12.19
N ALA A 29 22.55 -29.88 -11.88
CA ALA A 29 23.07 -30.27 -10.58
C ALA A 29 22.64 -29.26 -9.50
N ILE A 30 22.69 -27.96 -9.83
CA ILE A 30 22.23 -26.88 -8.95
C ILE A 30 20.76 -27.09 -8.59
N TRP A 31 19.87 -27.21 -9.59
CA TRP A 31 18.45 -27.39 -9.35
C TRP A 31 18.13 -28.70 -8.61
N LYS A 32 18.79 -29.81 -8.97
CA LYS A 32 18.62 -31.08 -8.26
C LYS A 32 18.96 -30.95 -6.78
N ASN A 33 20.12 -30.36 -6.46
CA ASN A 33 20.58 -30.21 -5.08
C ASN A 33 19.66 -29.28 -4.28
N THR A 34 19.23 -28.17 -4.89
CA THR A 34 18.26 -27.25 -4.29
C THR A 34 16.94 -27.94 -3.97
N ILE A 35 16.37 -28.69 -4.92
CA ILE A 35 15.08 -29.36 -4.75
C ILE A 35 15.17 -30.48 -3.71
N LEU A 36 16.19 -31.34 -3.77
CA LEU A 36 16.36 -32.43 -2.79
C LEU A 36 16.66 -31.92 -1.38
N ARG A 37 17.30 -30.75 -1.24
CA ARG A 37 17.45 -30.11 0.07
C ARG A 37 16.10 -29.64 0.63
N ALA A 38 15.20 -29.16 -0.23
CA ALA A 38 13.86 -28.74 0.16
C ALA A 38 12.89 -29.92 0.34
N MET A 39 13.13 -31.04 -0.35
CA MET A 39 12.29 -32.24 -0.40
C MET A 39 13.17 -33.50 -0.26
N PRO A 40 13.69 -33.80 0.95
CA PRO A 40 14.65 -34.88 1.17
C PRO A 40 14.07 -36.28 0.93
N GLU A 41 12.74 -36.43 1.07
CA GLU A 41 12.02 -37.69 0.83
C GLU A 41 11.88 -38.03 -0.66
N GLY A 42 12.29 -37.13 -1.56
CA GLY A 42 12.16 -37.28 -3.01
C GLY A 42 11.04 -36.46 -3.63
N VAL A 43 10.87 -36.60 -4.95
CA VAL A 43 9.91 -35.84 -5.75
C VAL A 43 9.10 -36.80 -6.61
N ASP A 44 7.78 -36.81 -6.43
CA ASP A 44 6.90 -37.68 -7.23
C ASP A 44 6.53 -37.05 -8.57
N TYR A 45 6.32 -35.73 -8.59
CA TYR A 45 5.81 -34.99 -9.75
C TYR A 45 6.53 -33.66 -9.97
N VAL A 46 6.76 -33.32 -11.23
CA VAL A 46 7.23 -31.99 -11.65
C VAL A 46 6.18 -31.37 -12.56
N PHE A 47 5.66 -30.23 -12.14
CA PHE A 47 4.72 -29.42 -12.91
C PHE A 47 5.47 -28.23 -13.51
N ALA A 48 5.45 -28.08 -14.84
CA ALA A 48 6.07 -26.92 -15.48
C ALA A 48 5.38 -26.57 -16.81
N SER A 49 5.52 -25.32 -17.21
CA SER A 49 5.12 -24.83 -18.54
C SER A 49 6.31 -24.79 -19.50
N GLU A 50 7.54 -24.78 -18.98
CA GLU A 50 8.79 -24.66 -19.72
C GLU A 50 9.16 -25.98 -20.40
N GLU A 51 9.76 -25.89 -21.60
CA GLU A 51 10.19 -27.08 -22.36
C GLU A 51 11.18 -27.94 -21.58
N TYR A 52 12.03 -27.33 -20.75
CA TYR A 52 13.05 -28.07 -19.99
C TYR A 52 12.45 -28.86 -18.81
N GLY A 53 11.16 -28.70 -18.49
CA GLY A 53 10.53 -29.33 -17.32
C GLY A 53 10.54 -30.86 -17.35
N TRP A 54 10.47 -31.47 -18.55
CA TRP A 54 10.55 -32.93 -18.69
C TRP A 54 11.94 -33.47 -18.33
N GLU A 55 13.01 -32.76 -18.69
CA GLU A 55 14.38 -33.15 -18.39
C GLU A 55 14.66 -33.00 -16.88
N LEU A 56 14.16 -31.94 -16.24
CA LEU A 56 14.21 -31.79 -14.79
C LEU A 56 13.53 -32.97 -14.07
N ALA A 57 12.34 -33.37 -14.54
CA ALA A 57 11.61 -34.51 -13.97
C ALA A 57 12.42 -35.81 -14.09
N ARG A 58 13.05 -36.05 -15.25
CA ARG A 58 13.93 -37.20 -15.48
C ARG A 58 15.11 -37.23 -14.50
N ILE A 59 15.75 -36.08 -14.26
CA ILE A 59 16.89 -35.93 -13.33
C ILE A 59 16.49 -36.21 -11.86
N LEU A 60 15.26 -35.85 -11.49
CA LEU A 60 14.68 -36.05 -10.17
C LEU A 60 14.03 -37.43 -9.97
N ASN A 61 13.99 -38.27 -11.02
CA ASN A 61 13.22 -39.53 -11.03
C ASN A 61 11.72 -39.31 -10.71
N ALA A 62 11.16 -38.21 -11.21
CA ALA A 62 9.79 -37.79 -11.00
C ALA A 62 8.96 -37.90 -12.29
N ARG A 63 7.63 -37.92 -12.16
CA ARG A 63 6.72 -37.86 -13.30
C ARG A 63 6.52 -36.42 -13.75
N TYR A 64 6.78 -36.13 -15.02
CA TYR A 64 6.49 -34.82 -15.60
C TYR A 64 4.99 -34.64 -15.87
N ILE A 65 4.45 -33.50 -15.45
CA ILE A 65 3.09 -33.06 -15.71
C ILE A 65 3.14 -31.71 -16.43
N PRO A 66 2.93 -31.65 -17.76
CA PRO A 66 2.92 -30.38 -18.48
C PRO A 66 1.72 -29.52 -18.06
N VAL A 67 1.96 -28.24 -17.81
CA VAL A 67 0.90 -27.29 -17.45
C VAL A 67 0.90 -26.14 -18.45
N ASN A 68 -0.14 -26.04 -19.27
CA ASN A 68 -0.39 -24.90 -20.17
C ASN A 68 0.86 -24.42 -20.96
N HIS A 69 1.49 -25.33 -21.70
CA HIS A 69 2.73 -25.04 -22.44
C HIS A 69 2.58 -23.89 -23.45
N SER A 70 1.42 -23.76 -24.10
CA SER A 70 1.07 -22.67 -25.02
C SER A 70 0.98 -21.29 -24.35
N ARG A 71 0.86 -21.23 -23.01
CA ARG A 71 0.67 -20.00 -22.21
C ARG A 71 -0.57 -19.18 -22.62
N ASP A 72 -1.59 -19.82 -23.18
CA ASP A 72 -2.81 -19.16 -23.65
C ASP A 72 -3.86 -18.96 -22.54
N LEU A 73 -3.96 -19.88 -21.57
CA LEU A 73 -4.93 -19.77 -20.47
C LEU A 73 -4.65 -18.59 -19.52
N VAL A 74 -3.37 -18.28 -19.28
CA VAL A 74 -2.92 -17.20 -18.38
C VAL A 74 -1.83 -16.40 -19.12
N PRO A 75 -2.21 -15.44 -19.98
CA PRO A 75 -1.30 -14.77 -20.92
C PRO A 75 -0.44 -13.66 -20.29
N VAL A 76 0.14 -13.94 -19.12
CA VAL A 76 0.99 -12.99 -18.37
C VAL A 76 2.26 -13.68 -17.89
N SER A 77 3.28 -12.89 -17.53
CA SER A 77 4.48 -13.38 -16.87
C SER A 77 4.78 -12.54 -15.63
N ALA A 78 5.56 -13.10 -14.71
CA ALA A 78 6.00 -12.37 -13.52
C ALA A 78 6.77 -11.09 -13.89
N THR A 79 7.56 -11.11 -14.97
CA THR A 79 8.24 -9.92 -15.50
C THR A 79 7.26 -8.84 -15.98
N LYS A 80 6.18 -9.22 -16.67
CA LYS A 80 5.13 -8.27 -17.08
C LYS A 80 4.43 -7.64 -15.87
N ILE A 81 4.07 -8.46 -14.87
CA ILE A 81 3.46 -7.98 -13.62
C ILE A 81 4.37 -7.01 -12.89
N ARG A 82 5.63 -7.38 -12.65
CA ARG A 82 6.58 -6.50 -11.93
C ARG A 82 6.81 -5.16 -12.64
N LYS A 83 6.78 -5.14 -13.97
CA LYS A 83 6.95 -3.91 -14.77
C LYS A 83 5.70 -3.03 -14.78
N ASN A 84 4.50 -3.61 -14.77
CA ASN A 84 3.25 -2.84 -14.78
C ASN A 84 2.15 -3.59 -14.01
N PRO A 85 2.18 -3.56 -12.66
CA PRO A 85 1.28 -4.36 -11.84
C PRO A 85 -0.17 -3.90 -11.96
N MET A 86 -0.42 -2.61 -12.23
CA MET A 86 -1.76 -2.05 -12.36
C MET A 86 -2.47 -2.57 -13.61
N LYS A 87 -1.75 -2.68 -14.73
CA LYS A 87 -2.27 -3.26 -15.97
C LYS A 87 -2.62 -4.74 -15.84
N TYR A 88 -1.82 -5.50 -15.08
CA TYR A 88 -2.01 -6.95 -14.92
C TYR A 88 -2.63 -7.34 -13.58
N TRP A 89 -3.31 -6.39 -12.91
CA TRP A 89 -3.81 -6.53 -11.55
C TRP A 89 -4.66 -7.79 -11.33
N ASP A 90 -5.50 -8.12 -12.31
CA ASP A 90 -6.44 -9.25 -12.21
C ASP A 90 -5.72 -10.61 -12.24
N PHE A 91 -4.49 -10.65 -12.72
CA PHE A 91 -3.62 -11.84 -12.67
C PHE A 91 -2.82 -11.96 -11.37
N ILE A 92 -2.81 -10.94 -10.51
CA ILE A 92 -2.07 -10.95 -9.25
C ILE A 92 -2.91 -11.66 -8.19
N PRO A 93 -2.41 -12.76 -7.58
CA PRO A 93 -3.14 -13.45 -6.54
C PRO A 93 -3.44 -12.54 -5.35
N PRO A 94 -4.62 -12.65 -4.70
CA PRO A 94 -5.01 -11.73 -3.62
C PRO A 94 -3.96 -11.57 -2.50
N PRO A 95 -3.27 -12.62 -2.01
CA PRO A 95 -2.24 -12.46 -0.97
C PRO A 95 -0.98 -11.71 -1.42
N VAL A 96 -0.80 -11.50 -2.73
CA VAL A 96 0.36 -10.79 -3.31
C VAL A 96 0.00 -9.33 -3.62
N ARG A 97 -1.29 -9.03 -3.87
CA ARG A 97 -1.77 -7.67 -4.17
C ARG A 97 -1.27 -6.61 -3.19
N PRO A 98 -1.27 -6.82 -1.85
CA PRO A 98 -0.74 -5.84 -0.88
C PRO A 98 0.64 -5.26 -1.21
N TYR A 99 1.51 -6.06 -1.82
CA TYR A 99 2.86 -5.62 -2.20
C TYR A 99 2.82 -4.55 -3.30
N PHE A 100 1.83 -4.58 -4.18
CA PHE A 100 1.69 -3.67 -5.31
C PHE A 100 0.68 -2.55 -5.08
N VAL A 101 -0.15 -2.61 -4.04
CA VAL A 101 -1.15 -1.55 -3.73
C VAL A 101 -0.46 -0.20 -3.58
N LYS A 102 -0.97 0.79 -4.32
CA LYS A 102 -0.60 2.19 -4.17
C LYS A 102 -1.28 2.82 -2.96
N ARG A 103 -0.59 3.68 -2.24
CA ARG A 103 -1.11 4.38 -1.05
C ARG A 103 -1.22 5.87 -1.33
N VAL A 104 -2.42 6.41 -1.15
CA VAL A 104 -2.69 7.84 -1.33
C VAL A 104 -3.20 8.42 -0.02
N CYS A 105 -2.46 9.37 0.54
CA CYS A 105 -2.84 10.07 1.77
C CYS A 105 -3.57 11.38 1.44
N ILE A 106 -4.69 11.64 2.11
CA ILE A 106 -5.39 12.91 2.06
C ILE A 106 -4.95 13.72 3.29
N LEU A 107 -4.20 14.80 3.06
CA LEU A 107 -3.60 15.64 4.10
C LEU A 107 -4.15 17.06 4.02
N GLY A 108 -4.29 17.73 5.16
CA GLY A 108 -4.52 19.17 5.19
C GLY A 108 -5.28 19.63 6.43
N PRO A 109 -5.53 20.94 6.54
CA PRO A 109 -6.22 21.54 7.68
C PRO A 109 -7.61 20.95 7.94
N GLU A 110 -8.14 21.19 9.14
CA GLU A 110 -9.52 20.85 9.51
C GLU A 110 -10.52 21.51 8.56
N SER A 111 -11.69 20.89 8.39
CA SER A 111 -12.79 21.44 7.57
C SER A 111 -12.53 21.60 6.07
N THR A 112 -11.56 20.92 5.50
CA THR A 112 -11.23 21.04 4.07
C THR A 112 -11.86 19.95 3.20
N GLY A 113 -12.72 19.09 3.77
CA GLY A 113 -13.44 18.03 3.05
C GLY A 113 -12.66 16.72 2.86
N LYS A 114 -11.59 16.49 3.64
CA LYS A 114 -10.74 15.28 3.57
C LYS A 114 -11.56 13.99 3.59
N SER A 115 -12.35 13.76 4.64
CA SER A 115 -13.15 12.54 4.82
C SER A 115 -14.19 12.31 3.73
N THR A 116 -14.73 13.40 3.16
CA THR A 116 -15.65 13.31 2.02
C THR A 116 -14.91 12.92 0.75
N LEU A 117 -13.76 13.54 0.47
CA LEU A 117 -12.95 13.24 -0.69
C LEU A 117 -12.42 11.80 -0.65
N THR A 118 -11.90 11.35 0.50
CA THR A 118 -11.41 9.99 0.72
C THR A 118 -12.47 8.95 0.35
N ARG A 119 -13.71 9.12 0.83
CA ARG A 119 -14.84 8.22 0.51
C ARG A 119 -15.20 8.25 -0.97
N LYS A 120 -15.33 9.44 -1.57
CA LYS A 120 -15.67 9.59 -3.00
C LYS A 120 -14.60 8.95 -3.90
N LEU A 121 -13.32 9.07 -3.54
CA LEU A 121 -12.23 8.44 -4.29
C LEU A 121 -12.28 6.92 -4.16
N ALA A 122 -12.49 6.39 -2.95
CA ALA A 122 -12.61 4.95 -2.74
C ALA A 122 -13.75 4.34 -3.56
N GLU A 123 -14.91 5.01 -3.58
CA GLU A 123 -16.05 4.63 -4.42
C GLU A 123 -15.70 4.69 -5.92
N HIS A 124 -15.11 5.80 -6.39
CA HIS A 124 -14.74 6.00 -7.79
C HIS A 124 -13.75 4.94 -8.31
N PHE A 125 -12.75 4.58 -7.52
CA PHE A 125 -11.74 3.58 -7.87
C PHE A 125 -12.13 2.15 -7.47
N ASN A 126 -13.35 1.95 -6.94
CA ASN A 126 -13.86 0.68 -6.45
C ASN A 126 -12.86 -0.03 -5.51
N THR A 127 -12.50 0.65 -4.43
CA THR A 127 -11.51 0.21 -3.44
C THR A 127 -11.94 0.61 -2.02
N VAL A 128 -11.13 0.24 -1.02
CA VAL A 128 -11.34 0.59 0.39
C VAL A 128 -10.59 1.87 0.79
N PHE A 129 -10.96 2.43 1.93
CA PHE A 129 -10.27 3.57 2.54
C PHE A 129 -10.13 3.42 4.05
N VAL A 130 -9.14 4.12 4.62
CA VAL A 130 -8.90 4.24 6.06
C VAL A 130 -9.48 5.58 6.54
N SER A 131 -10.33 5.54 7.56
CA SER A 131 -10.85 6.75 8.23
C SER A 131 -9.80 7.39 9.14
N GLU A 132 -9.99 8.68 9.45
CA GLU A 132 -9.17 9.39 10.42
C GLU A 132 -9.40 8.81 11.83
N TYR A 133 -8.51 7.92 12.28
CA TYR A 133 -8.59 7.26 13.59
C TYR A 133 -8.73 8.24 14.77
N ALA A 134 -8.13 9.43 14.66
CA ALA A 134 -8.26 10.46 15.70
C ALA A 134 -9.71 10.85 15.95
N ARG A 135 -10.55 10.92 14.91
CA ARG A 135 -11.97 11.27 15.07
C ARG A 135 -12.70 10.26 15.95
N ASP A 136 -12.55 8.99 15.62
CA ASP A 136 -13.21 7.90 16.32
C ASP A 136 -12.77 7.85 17.79
N LEU A 137 -11.49 8.06 18.07
CA LEU A 137 -10.97 8.08 19.44
C LEU A 137 -11.46 9.30 20.23
N LEU A 138 -11.39 10.49 19.64
CA LEU A 138 -11.69 11.75 20.31
C LEU A 138 -13.19 11.96 20.52
N ASP A 139 -14.05 11.33 19.73
CA ASP A 139 -15.50 11.34 19.97
C ASP A 139 -15.85 10.78 21.36
N PHE A 140 -15.18 9.71 21.80
CA PHE A 140 -15.35 9.17 23.16
C PHE A 140 -14.84 10.09 24.27
N LYS A 141 -13.97 11.05 23.92
CA LYS A 141 -13.37 12.03 24.84
C LYS A 141 -14.00 13.43 24.70
N ASN A 142 -15.16 13.54 24.05
CA ASN A 142 -15.82 14.84 23.77
C ASN A 142 -14.88 15.84 23.06
N GLY A 143 -14.06 15.36 22.13
CA GLY A 143 -13.10 16.17 21.37
C GLY A 143 -11.79 16.51 22.11
N GLN A 144 -11.60 16.07 23.36
CA GLN A 144 -10.37 16.34 24.11
C GLN A 144 -9.24 15.40 23.70
N CYS A 145 -8.16 15.98 23.21
CA CYS A 145 -6.93 15.29 22.84
C CYS A 145 -5.84 15.59 23.88
N ASP A 146 -5.33 14.53 24.51
CA ASP A 146 -4.18 14.58 25.42
C ASP A 146 -2.91 14.12 24.70
N TYR A 147 -1.74 14.47 25.25
CA TYR A 147 -0.48 14.09 24.62
C TYR A 147 -0.31 12.56 24.54
N GLU A 148 -0.86 11.85 25.52
CA GLU A 148 -0.85 10.40 25.65
C GLU A 148 -1.70 9.69 24.57
N ASP A 149 -2.62 10.41 23.92
CA ASP A 149 -3.41 9.87 22.81
C ASP A 149 -2.60 9.80 21.51
N ILE A 150 -1.56 10.63 21.36
CA ILE A 150 -0.79 10.77 20.12
C ILE A 150 -0.19 9.42 19.64
N PRO A 151 0.48 8.62 20.49
CA PRO A 151 0.89 7.26 20.12
C PRO A 151 -0.25 6.34 19.71
N LEU A 152 -1.38 6.40 20.41
CA LEU A 152 -2.53 5.54 20.19
C LEU A 152 -3.17 5.84 18.84
N ILE A 153 -3.31 7.13 18.51
CA ILE A 153 -3.81 7.60 17.22
C ILE A 153 -2.94 7.07 16.08
N ALA A 154 -1.62 7.23 16.18
CA ALA A 154 -0.69 6.79 15.14
C ALA A 154 -0.70 5.27 14.95
N LYS A 155 -0.69 4.51 16.05
CA LYS A 155 -0.72 3.03 16.03
C LYS A 155 -2.05 2.50 15.51
N GLY A 156 -3.17 3.08 15.95
CA GLY A 156 -4.52 2.71 15.51
C GLY A 156 -4.74 2.98 14.02
N HIS A 157 -4.28 4.13 13.54
CA HIS A 157 -4.34 4.44 12.10
C HIS A 157 -3.52 3.45 11.27
N PHE A 158 -2.28 3.17 11.69
CA PHE A 158 -1.43 2.18 11.03
C PHE A 158 -2.04 0.78 11.02
N ALA A 159 -2.60 0.33 12.15
CA ALA A 159 -3.27 -0.97 12.23
C ALA A 159 -4.49 -1.05 11.29
N SER A 160 -5.26 0.04 11.20
CA SER A 160 -6.41 0.14 10.30
C SER A 160 -5.99 0.07 8.83
N GLU A 161 -4.88 0.73 8.46
CA GLU A 161 -4.30 0.60 7.12
C GLU A 161 -3.89 -0.85 6.82
N GLU A 162 -3.11 -1.49 7.69
CA GLU A 162 -2.62 -2.85 7.46
C GLU A 162 -3.76 -3.87 7.35
N ALA A 163 -4.85 -3.67 8.09
CA ALA A 163 -6.04 -4.51 8.03
C ALA A 163 -6.80 -4.35 6.70
N LEU A 164 -6.78 -3.16 6.10
CA LEU A 164 -7.56 -2.83 4.89
C LEU A 164 -6.80 -3.04 3.58
N VAL A 165 -5.47 -2.95 3.58
CA VAL A 165 -4.63 -3.15 2.38
C VAL A 165 -4.93 -4.47 1.63
N PRO A 166 -5.17 -5.63 2.29
CA PRO A 166 -5.56 -6.87 1.61
C PRO A 166 -6.87 -6.78 0.80
N HIS A 167 -7.72 -5.82 1.12
CA HIS A 167 -9.01 -5.59 0.47
C HIS A 167 -8.96 -4.46 -0.58
N ALA A 168 -7.81 -3.79 -0.71
CA ALA A 168 -7.64 -2.71 -1.67
C ALA A 168 -7.58 -3.21 -3.11
N ASN A 169 -8.17 -2.43 -4.00
CA ASN A 169 -8.13 -2.63 -5.44
C ASN A 169 -7.23 -1.57 -6.09
N ARG A 170 -6.00 -1.96 -6.43
CA ARG A 170 -4.93 -1.13 -7.02
C ARG A 170 -4.40 0.02 -6.14
N VAL A 171 -5.28 0.73 -5.45
CA VAL A 171 -4.97 1.87 -4.58
C VAL A 171 -5.77 1.79 -3.28
N ILE A 172 -5.22 2.29 -2.19
CA ILE A 172 -5.94 2.57 -0.93
C ILE A 172 -5.83 4.06 -0.60
N PHE A 173 -6.91 4.63 -0.08
CA PHE A 173 -6.97 6.03 0.35
C PHE A 173 -6.95 6.11 1.88
N CYS A 174 -6.07 6.95 2.44
CA CYS A 174 -6.00 7.16 3.89
C CYS A 174 -6.38 8.62 4.20
N ASP A 175 -7.44 8.81 5.00
CA ASP A 175 -7.75 10.11 5.57
C ASP A 175 -6.79 10.37 6.73
N THR A 176 -5.75 11.17 6.47
CA THR A 176 -4.55 11.38 7.31
C THR A 176 -3.56 10.21 7.34
N ASP A 177 -2.45 10.41 8.03
CA ASP A 177 -1.38 9.44 8.25
C ASP A 177 -0.56 9.80 9.51
N ALA A 178 0.47 8.99 9.81
CA ALA A 178 1.38 9.28 10.91
C ALA A 178 2.10 10.64 10.78
N LEU A 179 2.40 11.11 9.55
CA LEU A 179 2.95 12.45 9.35
C LEU A 179 1.97 13.52 9.83
N THR A 180 0.69 13.39 9.49
CA THR A 180 -0.39 14.24 10.00
C THR A 180 -0.42 14.25 11.52
N THR A 181 -0.30 13.08 12.15
CA THR A 181 -0.23 12.97 13.62
C THR A 181 0.99 13.70 14.20
N THR A 182 2.17 13.64 13.56
CA THR A 182 3.35 14.40 14.03
C THR A 182 3.13 15.92 13.96
N ILE A 183 2.44 16.40 12.91
CA ILE A 183 2.13 17.82 12.74
C ILE A 183 1.19 18.28 13.85
N TRP A 184 0.11 17.53 14.10
CA TRP A 184 -0.82 17.82 15.20
C TRP A 184 -0.16 17.79 16.57
N SER A 185 0.65 16.77 16.85
CA SER A 185 1.36 16.68 18.13
C SER A 185 2.23 17.90 18.39
N LYS A 186 2.98 18.36 17.39
CA LYS A 186 3.82 19.56 17.50
C LYS A 186 2.99 20.83 17.59
N ALA A 187 1.86 20.92 16.88
CA ALA A 187 0.98 22.07 16.93
C ALA A 187 0.40 22.27 18.33
N LEU A 188 -0.17 21.19 18.90
CA LEU A 188 -0.87 21.19 20.19
C LEU A 188 0.08 21.17 21.40
N PHE A 189 1.13 20.34 21.36
CA PHE A 189 1.95 20.03 22.54
C PHE A 189 3.40 20.49 22.43
N LYS A 190 3.82 21.08 21.31
CA LYS A 190 5.21 21.52 21.02
C LYS A 190 6.26 20.41 21.08
N ARG A 191 5.83 19.14 21.14
CA ARG A 191 6.67 17.93 21.13
C ARG A 191 5.95 16.79 20.41
N CYS A 192 6.67 15.76 20.01
CA CYS A 192 6.12 14.55 19.39
C CYS A 192 6.83 13.32 19.94
N PRO A 193 6.12 12.22 20.27
CA PRO A 193 6.75 10.97 20.63
C PRO A 193 7.64 10.44 19.50
N GLU A 194 8.84 9.97 19.84
CA GLU A 194 9.83 9.48 18.87
C GLU A 194 9.29 8.29 18.04
N GLU A 195 8.47 7.44 18.65
CA GLU A 195 7.86 6.30 17.94
C GLU A 195 6.90 6.73 16.83
N VAL A 196 6.21 7.88 17.00
CA VAL A 196 5.30 8.43 15.97
C VAL A 196 6.10 9.07 14.84
N GLU A 197 7.18 9.80 15.16
CA GLU A 197 8.09 10.33 14.14
C GLU A 197 8.77 9.21 13.34
N SER A 198 9.16 8.13 14.02
CA SER A 198 9.77 6.95 13.40
C SER A 198 8.78 6.23 12.47
N LEU A 199 7.51 6.10 12.89
CA LEU A 199 6.46 5.55 12.05
C LEU A 199 6.22 6.40 10.80
N ALA A 200 6.14 7.73 10.95
CA ALA A 200 5.98 8.66 9.82
C ALA A 200 7.14 8.62 8.81
N LYS A 201 8.37 8.36 9.28
CA LYS A 201 9.55 8.19 8.40
C LYS A 201 9.54 6.84 7.67
N ARG A 202 9.18 5.76 8.37
CA ARG A 202 9.20 4.39 7.81
C ARG A 202 8.10 4.17 6.78
N LYS A 203 6.93 4.79 6.97
CA LYS A 203 5.80 4.64 6.06
C LYS A 203 5.91 5.58 4.86
N ASN A 204 5.72 4.98 3.68
CA ASN A 204 5.73 5.70 2.42
C ASN A 204 4.35 5.62 1.78
N TYR A 205 3.86 6.78 1.37
CA TYR A 205 2.71 6.94 0.50
C TYR A 205 3.24 7.33 -0.87
N ASP A 206 2.61 6.81 -1.91
CA ASP A 206 2.97 7.10 -3.30
C ASP A 206 2.55 8.52 -3.72
N LEU A 207 1.51 9.06 -3.07
CA LEU A 207 1.00 10.41 -3.34
C LEU A 207 0.30 10.99 -2.10
N TYR A 208 0.52 12.28 -1.86
CA TYR A 208 -0.29 13.09 -0.95
C TYR A 208 -1.22 14.03 -1.72
N LEU A 209 -2.48 14.09 -1.31
CA LEU A 209 -3.45 15.07 -1.76
C LEU A 209 -3.56 16.15 -0.68
N LEU A 210 -2.88 17.29 -0.88
CA LEU A 210 -2.87 18.39 0.06
C LEU A 210 -4.10 19.27 -0.14
N MET A 211 -5.04 19.27 0.80
CA MET A 211 -6.31 19.99 0.70
C MET A 211 -6.15 21.47 1.05
N ASP A 212 -6.54 22.34 0.12
CA ASP A 212 -6.50 23.80 0.31
C ASP A 212 -7.60 24.30 1.25
N ILE A 213 -7.45 25.53 1.75
CA ILE A 213 -8.36 26.20 2.69
C ILE A 213 -9.35 27.16 2.02
N ASP A 214 -9.41 27.16 0.69
CA ASP A 214 -10.29 28.02 -0.13
C ASP A 214 -11.79 27.66 -0.05
N VAL A 215 -12.18 26.80 0.88
CA VAL A 215 -13.57 26.46 1.23
C VAL A 215 -13.95 27.01 2.60
N PRO A 216 -15.25 27.31 2.84
CA PRO A 216 -15.74 27.73 4.15
C PRO A 216 -15.41 26.73 5.25
N TRP A 217 -15.05 27.24 6.42
CA TRP A 217 -14.82 26.43 7.61
C TRP A 217 -16.13 26.23 8.38
N VAL A 218 -16.41 25.01 8.85
CA VAL A 218 -17.72 24.59 9.38
C VAL A 218 -17.64 23.98 10.78
N ASN A 219 -17.61 24.77 11.86
CA ASN A 219 -17.31 24.29 13.22
C ASN A 219 -17.94 22.93 13.65
N ASP A 220 -17.19 22.14 14.44
CA ASP A 220 -17.70 20.99 15.19
C ASP A 220 -16.98 20.85 16.55
N ASN A 221 -17.37 19.88 17.38
CA ASN A 221 -16.86 19.70 18.75
C ASN A 221 -15.39 19.24 18.85
N GLN A 222 -14.74 18.88 17.73
CA GLN A 222 -13.37 18.37 17.72
C GLN A 222 -12.36 19.35 17.11
N ARG A 223 -12.72 20.61 16.85
CA ARG A 223 -11.85 21.52 16.09
C ARG A 223 -11.05 22.47 16.95
N PHE A 224 -9.78 22.59 16.60
CA PHE A 224 -8.82 23.39 17.35
C PHE A 224 -8.44 24.69 16.63
N LEU A 225 -8.45 24.71 15.29
CA LEU A 225 -7.81 25.76 14.48
C LEU A 225 -8.77 26.34 13.43
N GLY A 226 -9.76 27.12 13.89
CA GLY A 226 -10.85 27.60 13.05
C GLY A 226 -10.65 28.96 12.37
N ASN A 227 -9.82 29.84 12.93
CA ASN A 227 -9.65 31.18 12.37
C ASN A 227 -8.75 31.17 11.11
N PRO A 228 -8.85 32.19 10.22
CA PRO A 228 -8.11 32.20 8.95
C PRO A 228 -6.59 32.08 9.12
N GLU A 229 -6.01 32.75 10.11
CA GLU A 229 -4.56 32.74 10.37
C GLU A 229 -4.09 31.36 10.83
N GLN A 230 -4.84 30.72 11.73
CA GLN A 230 -4.58 29.36 12.22
C GLN A 230 -4.68 28.32 11.09
N ARG A 231 -5.69 28.45 10.23
CA ARG A 231 -5.87 27.56 9.06
C ARG A 231 -4.69 27.71 8.08
N GLN A 232 -4.27 28.94 7.79
CA GLN A 232 -3.13 29.22 6.93
C GLN A 232 -1.82 28.69 7.55
N TRP A 233 -1.62 28.92 8.84
CA TRP A 233 -0.46 28.41 9.57
C TRP A 233 -0.38 26.88 9.53
N PHE A 234 -1.49 26.17 9.79
CA PHE A 234 -1.51 24.71 9.73
C PHE A 234 -1.30 24.19 8.31
N MET A 235 -1.87 24.86 7.29
CA MET A 235 -1.61 24.54 5.89
C MET A 235 -0.12 24.62 5.56
N GLU A 236 0.57 25.66 6.05
CA GLU A 236 2.00 25.82 5.86
C GLU A 236 2.80 24.75 6.60
N LEU A 237 2.39 24.34 7.81
CA LEU A 237 3.00 23.19 8.49
C LEU A 237 2.90 21.90 7.67
N CYS A 238 1.73 21.63 7.08
CA CYS A 238 1.55 20.47 6.20
C CYS A 238 2.46 20.54 4.97
N ARG A 239 2.50 21.68 4.28
CA ARG A 239 3.35 21.90 3.10
C ARG A 239 4.84 21.73 3.44
N THR A 240 5.31 22.44 4.46
CA THR A 240 6.70 22.37 4.93
C THR A 240 7.08 20.94 5.32
N ALA A 241 6.18 20.19 5.97
CA ALA A 241 6.44 18.79 6.32
C ALA A 241 6.58 17.90 5.08
N LEU A 242 5.68 18.02 4.10
CA LEU A 242 5.77 17.27 2.85
C LEU A 242 7.08 17.56 2.11
N GLU A 243 7.46 18.83 2.00
CA GLU A 243 8.69 19.27 1.31
C GLU A 243 9.95 18.81 2.03
N LYS A 244 10.00 18.98 3.37
CA LYS A 244 11.11 18.50 4.20
C LYS A 244 11.34 17.00 4.05
N HIS A 245 10.26 16.23 3.93
CA HIS A 245 10.30 14.78 3.78
C HIS A 245 10.30 14.31 2.32
N GLN A 246 10.41 15.24 1.36
CA GLN A 246 10.42 14.98 -0.09
C GLN A 246 9.25 14.11 -0.56
N LYS A 247 8.08 14.30 0.06
CA LYS A 247 6.86 13.55 -0.28
C LYS A 247 6.24 14.14 -1.54
N THR A 248 5.93 13.30 -2.52
CA THR A 248 5.21 13.72 -3.72
C THR A 248 3.78 14.13 -3.36
N TYR A 249 3.36 15.34 -3.73
CA TYR A 249 2.03 15.84 -3.42
C TYR A 249 1.39 16.63 -4.56
N THR A 250 0.05 16.68 -4.55
CA THR A 250 -0.76 17.54 -5.40
C THR A 250 -1.65 18.42 -4.53
N LEU A 251 -1.61 19.73 -4.74
CA LEU A 251 -2.52 20.67 -4.09
C LEU A 251 -3.94 20.52 -4.65
N ILE A 252 -4.95 20.35 -3.80
CA ILE A 252 -6.36 20.18 -4.14
C ILE A 252 -7.15 21.40 -3.68
N SER A 253 -7.54 22.23 -4.65
CA SER A 253 -8.21 23.52 -4.49
C SER A 253 -9.40 23.62 -5.45
N GLY A 254 -10.24 24.64 -5.26
CA GLY A 254 -11.45 24.90 -6.02
C GLY A 254 -12.73 24.45 -5.31
N ASN A 255 -13.83 24.44 -6.05
CA ASN A 255 -15.10 23.91 -5.56
C ASN A 255 -15.07 22.37 -5.41
N TRP A 256 -16.13 21.77 -4.85
CA TRP A 256 -16.14 20.34 -4.54
C TRP A 256 -15.96 19.42 -5.75
N ASP A 257 -16.47 19.80 -6.92
CA ASP A 257 -16.32 19.01 -8.14
C ASP A 257 -14.93 19.17 -8.74
N GLU A 258 -14.39 20.39 -8.77
CA GLU A 258 -13.02 20.67 -9.22
C GLU A 258 -11.99 19.91 -8.39
N ARG A 259 -12.15 19.92 -7.06
CA ARG A 259 -11.31 19.18 -6.12
C ARG A 259 -11.33 17.68 -6.39
N PHE A 260 -12.53 17.13 -6.57
CA PHE A 260 -12.70 15.72 -6.88
C PHE A 260 -12.06 15.34 -8.22
N GLN A 261 -12.31 16.11 -9.28
CA GLN A 261 -11.72 15.85 -10.60
C GLN A 261 -10.20 15.99 -10.60
N LYS A 262 -9.65 16.96 -9.85
CA LYS A 262 -8.19 17.13 -9.71
C LYS A 262 -7.56 15.94 -8.98
N ALA A 263 -8.20 15.45 -7.91
CA ALA A 263 -7.75 14.27 -7.18
C ALA A 263 -7.82 13.01 -8.06
N VAL A 264 -8.94 12.78 -8.77
CA VAL A 264 -9.09 11.66 -9.71
C VAL A 264 -8.00 11.66 -10.77
N ARG A 265 -7.68 12.83 -11.37
CA ARG A 265 -6.59 12.94 -12.34
C ARG A 265 -5.23 12.57 -11.74
N ALA A 266 -4.90 13.10 -10.56
CA ALA A 266 -3.62 12.83 -9.91
C ALA A 266 -3.45 11.34 -9.59
N VAL A 267 -4.50 10.69 -9.07
CA VAL A 267 -4.50 9.26 -8.74
C VAL A 267 -4.50 8.39 -10.00
N SER A 268 -5.24 8.78 -11.05
CA SER A 268 -5.25 8.05 -12.32
C SER A 268 -3.85 8.05 -12.94
N SER A 269 -3.15 9.18 -12.93
CA SER A 269 -1.76 9.28 -13.40
C SER A 269 -0.84 8.34 -12.61
N LEU A 270 -1.01 8.24 -11.28
CA LEU A 270 -0.25 7.31 -10.45
C LEU A 270 -0.47 5.83 -10.83
N LEU A 271 -1.68 5.48 -11.27
CA LEU A 271 -2.05 4.11 -11.63
C LEU A 271 -1.72 3.71 -13.07
N THR A 272 -1.39 4.68 -13.93
CA THR A 272 -0.99 4.44 -15.32
C THR A 272 0.50 4.17 -15.52
N VAL A 273 1.34 4.42 -14.51
CA VAL A 273 2.79 4.21 -14.53
C VAL A 273 3.14 2.73 -14.37
#